data_AF-A0A7S1K7M6-F1
#
_entry.id   AF-A0A7S1K7M6-F1
#
_cell.length_a   1.000
_cell.length_b   1.000
_cell.length_c   1.000
_cell.angle_alpha   90.00
_cell.angle_beta   90.00
_cell.angle_gamma   90.00
#
_symmetry.space_group_name_H-M   'P 1'
#
loop_
_entity.id
_entity.type
_entity.pdbx_description
1 polymer ?
#
loop_
_entity_poly.entity_id
_entity_poly.type
_entity_poly.pdbx_seq_one_letter_code
_entity_poly.pdbx_strand_id
1 'polypeptide(L)'
;PKIYERRTDFRPKDLADIAHAFAKTHVVNHDLFYFVAHALPPYFRDLTPPKLANVCTAFAGLSLYERSFFDALTRHVQGRLRQFGAVELKNFFVGLAQI
;
A
#
# COMPACT_ATOMS: atom_id res chain seq x y z
N PRO A 1 10.04 -20.23 5.83
CA PRO A 1 8.56 -20.20 5.96
C PRO A 1 7.98 -19.18 4.98
N LYS A 2 7.05 -19.62 4.14
CA LYS A 2 6.52 -18.78 3.07
C LYS A 2 5.47 -17.84 3.66
N ILE A 3 5.59 -16.53 3.41
CA ILE A 3 4.89 -15.50 4.19
C ILE A 3 3.36 -15.62 4.12
N TYR A 4 2.85 -16.25 3.06
CA TYR A 4 1.44 -16.42 2.78
C TYR A 4 0.73 -17.38 3.75
N GLU A 5 1.46 -18.23 4.48
CA GLU A 5 0.89 -19.15 5.48
C GLU A 5 0.53 -18.45 6.80
N ARG A 6 0.95 -17.19 6.98
CA ARG A 6 0.73 -16.38 8.20
C ARG A 6 -0.25 -15.23 7.99
N ARG A 7 -1.18 -15.36 7.05
CA ARG A 7 -2.13 -14.29 6.68
C ARG A 7 -3.00 -13.80 7.84
N THR A 8 -3.20 -14.65 8.85
CA THR A 8 -3.91 -14.33 10.09
C THR A 8 -3.05 -13.61 11.13
N ASP A 9 -1.73 -13.65 11.00
CA ASP A 9 -0.80 -13.19 12.04
C ASP A 9 -0.43 -11.71 11.86
N PHE A 10 -0.60 -11.15 10.66
CA PHE A 10 -0.24 -9.78 10.36
C PHE A 10 -1.44 -8.86 10.49
N ARG A 11 -1.37 -7.87 11.40
CA ARG A 11 -2.39 -6.83 11.44
C ARG A 11 -2.28 -5.98 10.17
N PRO A 12 -3.36 -5.36 9.70
CA PRO A 12 -3.33 -4.57 8.46
C PRO A 12 -2.32 -3.42 8.48
N LYS A 13 -2.16 -2.79 9.65
CA LYS A 13 -1.17 -1.73 9.87
C LYS A 13 0.25 -2.25 9.69
N ASP A 14 0.52 -3.49 10.11
CA ASP A 14 1.84 -4.11 10.01
C ASP A 14 2.21 -4.35 8.54
N LEU A 15 1.26 -4.78 7.69
CA LEU A 15 1.50 -4.99 6.26
C LEU A 15 1.85 -3.69 5.53
N ALA A 16 1.16 -2.59 5.85
CA ALA A 16 1.47 -1.28 5.28
C ALA A 16 2.87 -0.79 5.70
N ASP A 17 3.21 -0.97 6.97
CA ASP A 17 4.51 -0.58 7.52
C ASP A 17 5.65 -1.44 6.94
N ILE A 18 5.43 -2.75 6.75
CA ILE A 18 6.37 -3.67 6.09
C ILE A 18 6.63 -3.25 4.64
N ALA A 19 5.58 -3.01 3.84
CA ALA A 19 5.73 -2.58 2.45
C ALA A 19 6.56 -1.28 2.35
N HIS A 20 6.26 -0.31 3.22
CA HIS A 20 7.00 0.95 3.26
C HIS A 20 8.47 0.78 3.68
N ALA A 21 8.76 -0.11 4.62
CA ALA A 21 10.14 -0.40 5.05
C ALA A 21 10.97 -1.02 3.91
N PHE A 22 10.42 -2.00 3.18
CA PHE A 22 11.09 -2.61 2.04
C PHE A 22 11.41 -1.58 0.94
N ALA A 23 10.44 -0.73 0.61
CA ALA A 23 10.63 0.35 -0.35
C ALA A 23 11.74 1.32 0.06
N LYS A 24 11.80 1.70 1.35
CA LYS A 24 12.88 2.56 1.88
C LYS A 24 14.27 1.93 1.78
N THR A 25 14.36 0.61 1.83
CA THR A 25 15.62 -0.12 1.66
C THR A 25 15.94 -0.46 0.20
N HIS A 26 15.07 -0.09 -0.75
CA HIS A 26 15.15 -0.48 -2.16
C HIS A 26 15.25 -2.00 -2.38
N VAL A 27 14.70 -2.80 -1.46
CA VAL A 27 14.67 -4.26 -1.56
C VAL A 27 13.37 -4.66 -2.25
N VAL A 28 13.50 -5.23 -3.44
CA VAL A 28 12.37 -5.80 -4.19
C VAL A 28 12.12 -7.23 -3.70
N ASN A 29 10.92 -7.47 -3.17
CA ASN A 29 10.44 -8.80 -2.83
C ASN A 29 9.06 -9.01 -3.46
N HIS A 30 9.02 -9.63 -4.64
CA HIS A 30 7.79 -9.82 -5.41
C HIS A 30 6.74 -10.61 -4.63
N ASP A 31 7.12 -11.69 -3.95
CA ASP A 31 6.18 -12.52 -3.17
C ASP A 31 5.54 -11.71 -2.04
N LEU A 32 6.32 -10.85 -1.38
CA LEU A 32 5.84 -9.98 -0.32
C LEU A 32 4.85 -8.95 -0.84
N PHE A 33 5.18 -8.26 -1.93
CA PHE A 33 4.31 -7.22 -2.48
C PHE A 33 3.07 -7.81 -3.15
N TYR A 34 3.17 -8.98 -3.77
CA TYR A 34 2.01 -9.74 -4.24
C TYR A 34 1.08 -10.06 -3.06
N PHE A 35 1.62 -10.57 -1.96
CA PHE A 35 0.83 -10.85 -0.76
C PHE A 35 0.19 -9.59 -0.17
N VAL A 36 0.91 -8.47 -0.06
CA VAL A 36 0.36 -7.19 0.40
C VAL A 36 -0.79 -6.73 -0.50
N ALA A 37 -0.61 -6.79 -1.82
CA ALA A 37 -1.62 -6.40 -2.80
C ALA A 37 -2.94 -7.20 -2.65
N HIS A 38 -2.85 -8.47 -2.25
CA HIS A 38 -3.99 -9.36 -2.08
C HIS A 38 -4.55 -9.41 -0.65
N ALA A 39 -3.75 -9.10 0.37
CA ALA A 39 -4.15 -9.18 1.77
C ALA A 39 -4.64 -7.84 2.35
N LEU A 40 -4.14 -6.71 1.85
CA LEU A 40 -4.43 -5.39 2.41
C LEU A 40 -5.81 -4.79 2.06
N PRO A 41 -6.41 -5.01 0.86
CA PRO A 41 -7.63 -4.32 0.45
C PRO A 41 -8.83 -4.38 1.41
N PRO A 42 -9.15 -5.52 2.05
CA PRO A 42 -10.24 -5.60 3.03
C PRO A 42 -10.09 -4.62 4.21
N TYR A 43 -8.86 -4.18 4.48
CA TYR A 43 -8.52 -3.38 5.64
C TYR A 43 -8.20 -1.92 5.33
N PHE A 44 -8.39 -1.46 4.10
CA PHE A 44 -8.10 -0.06 3.74
C PHE A 44 -8.88 0.94 4.62
N ARG A 45 -10.06 0.57 5.12
CA ARG A 45 -10.86 1.40 6.04
C ARG A 45 -10.15 1.64 7.38
N ASP A 46 -9.37 0.67 7.84
CA ASP A 46 -8.67 0.70 9.12
C ASP A 46 -7.32 1.43 9.03
N LEU A 47 -6.85 1.68 7.81
CA LEU A 47 -5.63 2.43 7.55
C LEU A 47 -5.88 3.94 7.59
N THR A 48 -4.92 4.64 8.19
CA THR A 48 -4.89 6.09 8.21
C THR A 48 -4.50 6.63 6.82
N PRO A 49 -4.89 7.88 6.48
CA PRO A 49 -4.51 8.51 5.21
C PRO A 49 -3.00 8.47 4.91
N PRO A 50 -2.09 8.76 5.86
CA PRO A 50 -0.65 8.65 5.62
C PRO A 50 -0.22 7.21 5.29
N LYS A 51 -0.86 6.19 5.88
CA LYS A 51 -0.56 4.79 5.61
C LYS A 51 -0.96 4.37 4.20
N LEU A 52 -2.12 4.81 3.72
CA LEU A 52 -2.55 4.57 2.34
C LEU A 52 -1.60 5.25 1.34
N ALA A 53 -1.19 6.49 1.61
CA ALA A 53 -0.21 7.19 0.79
C ALA A 53 1.16 6.47 0.78
N ASN A 54 1.65 6.01 1.94
CA ASN A 54 2.92 5.29 2.05
C ASN A 54 2.91 3.95 1.31
N VAL A 55 1.78 3.24 1.30
CA VAL A 55 1.66 2.00 0.53
C VAL A 55 1.69 2.29 -0.96
N CYS A 56 0.98 3.33 -1.42
CA CYS A 56 1.02 3.74 -2.83
C CYS A 56 2.45 4.06 -3.28
N THR A 57 3.18 4.86 -2.52
CA THR A 57 4.57 5.21 -2.85
C THR A 57 5.55 4.06 -2.66
N ALA A 58 5.26 3.09 -1.80
CA ALA A 58 6.08 1.89 -1.65
C ALA A 58 6.06 1.00 -2.91
N PHE A 59 4.87 0.75 -3.47
CA PHE A 59 4.74 0.01 -4.72
C PHE A 59 5.36 0.79 -5.89
N ALA A 60 5.06 2.08 -6.00
CA ALA A 60 5.61 2.95 -7.04
C ALA A 60 7.15 3.04 -6.98
N GLY A 61 7.73 3.22 -5.80
CA GLY A 61 9.18 3.36 -5.60
C GLY A 61 9.99 2.08 -5.89
N LEU A 62 9.33 0.93 -5.98
CA LEU A 62 9.93 -0.34 -6.40
C LEU A 62 9.49 -0.75 -7.81
N SER A 63 8.76 0.10 -8.54
CA SER A 63 8.20 -0.18 -9.87
C SER A 63 7.34 -1.45 -9.90
N LEU A 64 6.58 -1.70 -8.83
CA LEU A 64 5.69 -2.85 -8.70
C LEU A 64 4.25 -2.43 -9.05
N TYR A 65 3.75 -2.94 -10.17
CA TYR A 65 2.42 -2.63 -10.67
C TYR A 65 1.46 -3.79 -10.48
N GLU A 66 0.40 -3.56 -9.70
CA GLU A 66 -0.71 -4.49 -9.48
C GLU A 66 -2.03 -3.77 -9.76
N ARG A 67 -2.52 -3.86 -11.01
CA ARG A 67 -3.68 -3.08 -11.50
C ARG A 67 -4.87 -3.14 -10.54
N SER A 68 -5.30 -4.34 -10.17
CA SER A 68 -6.47 -4.53 -9.31
C SER A 68 -6.29 -3.93 -7.91
N PHE A 69 -5.06 -3.94 -7.39
CA PHE A 69 -4.74 -3.31 -6.13
C PHE A 69 -4.86 -1.79 -6.21
N PHE A 70 -4.29 -1.18 -7.25
CA PHE A 70 -4.35 0.28 -7.45
C PHE A 70 -5.75 0.78 -7.77
N ASP A 71 -6.56 0.02 -8.51
CA ASP A 71 -7.96 0.35 -8.75
C ASP A 71 -8.75 0.37 -7.43
N ALA A 72 -8.54 -0.65 -6.57
CA ALA A 72 -9.18 -0.71 -5.25
C ALA A 72 -8.70 0.41 -4.33
N LEU A 73 -7.39 0.67 -4.30
CA LEU A 73 -6.78 1.71 -3.48
C LEU A 73 -7.27 3.10 -3.89
N THR A 74 -7.28 3.40 -5.19
CA THR A 74 -7.74 4.69 -5.73
C THR A 74 -9.21 4.92 -5.43
N ARG A 75 -10.07 3.92 -5.66
CA ARG A 75 -11.51 4.02 -5.34
C ARG A 75 -11.73 4.30 -3.85
N HIS A 76 -10.97 3.65 -2.98
CA HIS A 76 -11.06 3.86 -1.54
C HIS A 76 -10.61 5.26 -1.11
N VAL A 77 -9.50 5.76 -1.66
CA VAL A 77 -8.99 7.10 -1.37
C VAL A 77 -9.95 8.18 -1.89
N GLN A 78 -10.52 8.00 -3.09
CA GLN A 78 -11.54 8.90 -3.65
C GLN A 78 -12.74 9.06 -2.71
N GLY A 79 -13.23 7.98 -2.11
CA GLY A 79 -14.32 8.01 -1.13
C GLY A 79 -13.95 8.68 0.20
N ARG A 80 -12.66 8.94 0.45
CA ARG A 80 -12.13 9.48 1.71
C ARG A 80 -11.35 10.77 1.57
N LEU A 81 -11.34 11.43 0.41
CA LEU A 81 -10.49 12.60 0.12
C LEU A 81 -10.52 13.67 1.21
N ARG A 82 -11.68 13.94 1.82
CA ARG A 82 -11.84 14.93 2.89
C ARG A 82 -11.07 14.61 4.18
N GLN A 83 -10.64 13.36 4.36
CA GLN A 83 -9.86 12.90 5.51
C GLN A 83 -8.35 13.03 5.29
N PHE A 84 -7.91 13.31 4.07
CA PHE A 84 -6.49 13.42 3.72
C PHE A 84 -6.05 14.88 3.86
N GLY A 85 -4.87 15.09 4.44
CA GLY A 85 -4.19 16.38 4.36
C GLY A 85 -3.52 16.56 3.00
N ALA A 86 -3.02 17.78 2.76
CA ALA A 86 -2.37 18.13 1.50
C ALA A 86 -1.13 17.27 1.22
N VAL A 87 -0.36 16.93 2.26
CA VAL A 87 0.87 16.12 2.13
C VAL A 87 0.53 14.68 1.73
N GLU A 88 -0.48 14.08 2.34
CA GLU A 88 -0.90 12.72 2.03
C GLU A 88 -1.45 12.62 0.61
N LEU A 89 -2.28 13.58 0.18
CA LEU A 89 -2.78 13.63 -1.19
C LEU A 89 -1.65 13.80 -2.19
N LYS A 90 -0.72 14.74 -1.94
CA LYS A 90 0.46 14.93 -2.80
C LYS A 90 1.21 13.61 -2.98
N ASN A 91 1.54 12.94 -1.88
CA ASN A 91 2.31 11.70 -1.91
C ASN A 91 1.54 10.59 -2.63
N PHE A 92 0.23 10.48 -2.39
CA PHE A 92 -0.63 9.51 -3.07
C PHE A 92 -0.65 9.72 -4.58
N PHE A 93 -0.89 10.95 -5.06
CA PHE A 93 -0.92 11.24 -6.50
C PHE A 93 0.44 11.15 -7.17
N VAL A 94 1.53 11.52 -6.49
CA VAL A 94 2.89 11.29 -6.99
C VAL A 94 3.17 9.80 -7.14
N GLY A 95 2.79 8.99 -6.15
CA GLY A 95 2.89 7.53 -6.24
C GLY A 95 2.08 6.98 -7.40
N LEU A 96 0.84 7.43 -7.57
CA LEU A 96 -0.02 7.02 -8.69
C LEU A 96 0.53 7.39 -10.07
N ALA A 97 1.24 8.52 -10.19
CA ALA A 97 1.81 8.96 -11.46
C ALA A 97 3.05 8.15 -11.88
N GLN A 98 3.61 7.35 -10.98
CA GLN A 98 4.86 6.61 -11.17
C GLN A 98 4.65 5.13 -11.51
N ILE A 99 3.40 4.68 -11.61
CA ILE A 99 3.01 3.28 -11.81
C ILE A 99 2.49 3.02 -13.22
#